data_AF-A0A2E0AHX2-F1
#
_entry.id   AF-A0A2E0AHX2-F1
#
_cell.length_a   1.000
_cell.length_b   1.000
_cell.length_c   1.000
_cell.angle_alpha   90.00
_cell.angle_beta   90.00
_cell.angle_gamma   90.00
#
_symmetry.space_group_name_H-M   'P 1'
#
loop_
_entity.id
_entity.type
_entity.pdbx_description
1 polymer ?
#
loop_
_entity_poly.entity_id
_entity_poly.type
_entity_poly.pdbx_seq_one_letter_code
_entity_poly.pdbx_strand_id
1 'polypeptide(L)'
;MTIGNNSGMTTAIGDQGLGQQPWWVEQWMELINGYRFKKRLERAWGYAREGNVTSIRFEGRRVHARVQGTGEEPYKVKLWLDVLNDEDWGFVLEALTQKARWSAQLLAGIMPSDIERAFAASGKRLFPFKLQEVRSECSCPDKANPCKHISAVYFLMGDRFSEDPFVLFQLRGRTRTKLLEDLAEQRLKALQELAAEQTDETPGHSSSSHEEALPLPPHPAVLDPALWWRYHRSLDADLVVITAAMEGDTGLDAAGDLPLAEEPRFPEARSTFLSNLRSHGLASAQRAMLQAMAAGD
;
A
#
# COMPACT_ATOMS: atom_id res chain seq x y z
N MET A 1 30.38 17.42 27.53
CA MET A 1 29.54 16.23 27.36
C MET A 1 29.43 15.94 25.87
N THR A 2 30.14 14.92 25.42
CA THR A 2 30.24 14.47 24.03
C THR A 2 28.98 13.67 23.67
N ILE A 3 28.20 14.17 22.72
CA ILE A 3 27.05 13.45 22.14
C ILE A 3 27.59 12.49 21.09
N GLY A 4 27.36 11.20 21.30
CA GLY A 4 27.88 10.11 20.49
C GLY A 4 27.25 10.06 19.09
N ASN A 5 28.11 10.02 18.07
CA ASN A 5 27.77 9.62 16.72
C ASN A 5 27.30 8.15 16.71
N ASN A 6 26.01 7.93 16.51
CA ASN A 6 25.45 6.61 16.28
C ASN A 6 25.34 6.39 14.76
N SER A 7 26.45 6.03 14.13
CA SER A 7 26.50 5.69 12.71
C SER A 7 25.71 4.39 12.47
N GLY A 8 24.45 4.53 12.06
CA GLY A 8 23.65 3.41 11.54
C GLY A 8 24.31 2.83 10.29
N MET A 9 24.32 1.50 10.17
CA MET A 9 24.82 0.81 8.98
C MET A 9 23.97 1.22 7.78
N THR A 10 24.51 2.08 6.92
CA THR A 10 23.89 2.50 5.66
C THR A 10 23.67 1.29 4.77
N THR A 11 22.44 0.81 4.70
CA THR A 11 22.03 -0.37 3.94
C THR A 11 21.57 0.03 2.54
N ALA A 12 22.51 0.40 1.67
CA ALA A 12 22.18 0.78 0.29
C ALA A 12 22.75 -0.22 -0.72
N ILE A 13 21.91 -0.92 -1.47
CA ILE A 13 22.30 -1.64 -2.70
C ILE A 13 21.42 -1.07 -3.80
N GLY A 14 21.79 0.10 -4.30
CA GLY A 14 21.09 0.80 -5.37
C GLY A 14 21.79 2.10 -5.73
N ASP A 15 21.76 2.47 -7.01
CA ASP A 15 22.33 3.71 -7.57
C ASP A 15 21.57 4.97 -7.09
N GLN A 16 20.44 4.79 -6.40
CA GLN A 16 19.69 5.86 -5.77
C GLN A 16 20.04 5.91 -4.28
N GLY A 17 20.68 7.00 -3.87
CA GLY A 17 20.96 7.31 -2.46
C GLY A 17 19.70 7.32 -1.58
N LEU A 18 19.89 7.47 -0.27
CA LEU A 18 18.92 7.44 0.85
C LEU A 18 17.69 8.40 0.77
N GLY A 19 17.24 8.80 -0.41
CA GLY A 19 16.17 9.79 -0.59
C GLY A 19 14.76 9.24 -0.70
N GLN A 20 14.52 8.01 -1.16
CA GLN A 20 13.16 7.52 -1.48
C GLN A 20 13.05 5.98 -1.48
N GLN A 21 13.52 5.28 -0.44
CA GLN A 21 13.08 3.87 -0.31
C GLN A 21 11.62 3.88 0.12
N PRO A 22 10.75 3.05 -0.48
CA PRO A 22 9.37 3.00 -0.06
C PRO A 22 9.24 2.61 1.43
N TRP A 23 8.27 3.19 2.14
CA TRP A 23 8.10 2.99 3.59
C TRP A 23 8.02 1.51 4.00
N TRP A 24 7.49 0.63 3.13
CA TRP A 24 7.39 -0.80 3.40
C TRP A 24 8.74 -1.52 3.38
N VAL A 25 9.70 -1.01 2.60
CA VAL A 25 11.08 -1.50 2.59
C VAL A 25 11.76 -1.09 3.89
N GLU A 26 11.56 0.15 4.33
CA GLU A 26 12.07 0.63 5.62
C GLU A 26 11.55 -0.24 6.77
N GLN A 27 10.24 -0.49 6.81
CA GLN A 27 9.59 -1.33 7.81
C GLN A 27 10.17 -2.76 7.83
N TRP A 28 10.50 -3.33 6.66
CA TRP A 28 11.20 -4.62 6.60
C TRP A 28 12.61 -4.51 7.20
N MET A 29 13.38 -3.50 6.80
CA MET A 29 14.76 -3.32 7.23
C MET A 29 14.89 -3.02 8.73
N GLU A 30 13.88 -2.42 9.35
CA GLU A 30 13.83 -2.22 10.80
C GLU A 30 13.89 -3.53 11.60
N LEU A 31 13.35 -4.63 11.07
CA LEU A 31 13.33 -5.91 11.78
C LEU A 31 14.72 -6.48 12.00
N ILE A 32 15.63 -6.33 11.03
CA ILE A 32 17.02 -6.79 11.18
C ILE A 32 17.86 -5.82 12.02
N ASN A 33 17.48 -4.55 12.12
CA ASN A 33 18.14 -3.58 13.01
C ASN A 33 17.98 -3.94 14.49
N GLY A 34 16.90 -4.64 14.87
CA GLY A 34 16.71 -5.21 16.20
C GLY A 34 17.64 -6.38 16.54
N TYR A 35 18.44 -6.87 15.59
CA TYR A 35 19.33 -8.00 15.81
C TYR A 35 20.58 -7.64 16.61
N ARG A 36 20.79 -8.36 17.72
CA ARG A 36 21.80 -8.04 18.74
C ARG A 36 23.27 -8.02 18.27
N PHE A 37 23.61 -8.66 17.14
CA PHE A 37 25.00 -8.83 16.71
C PHE A 37 25.37 -7.96 15.50
N LYS A 38 25.63 -6.68 15.77
CA LYS A 38 25.96 -5.68 14.74
C LYS A 38 27.12 -6.07 13.81
N LYS A 39 28.27 -6.51 14.33
CA LYS A 39 29.42 -6.97 13.52
C LYS A 39 29.09 -8.12 12.55
N ARG A 40 28.08 -8.94 12.88
CA ARG A 40 27.62 -10.02 12.00
C ARG A 40 26.81 -9.46 10.84
N LEU A 41 26.00 -8.45 11.08
CA LEU A 41 25.23 -7.74 10.06
C LEU A 41 26.13 -7.01 9.08
N GLU A 42 27.18 -6.33 9.56
CA GLU A 42 28.16 -5.66 8.68
C GLU A 42 28.77 -6.63 7.66
N ARG A 43 29.17 -7.83 8.10
CA ARG A 43 29.68 -8.88 7.20
C ARG A 43 28.61 -9.41 6.25
N ALA A 44 27.39 -9.61 6.74
CA ALA A 44 26.28 -10.05 5.90
C ALA A 44 25.95 -9.02 4.81
N TRP A 45 26.05 -7.74 5.16
CA TRP A 45 25.84 -6.64 4.24
C TRP A 45 26.94 -6.58 3.17
N GLY A 46 28.20 -6.78 3.56
CA GLY A 46 29.29 -6.99 2.60
C GLY A 46 28.99 -8.13 1.62
N TYR A 47 28.50 -9.27 2.13
CA TYR A 47 28.12 -10.41 1.28
C TYR A 47 27.02 -10.07 0.27
N ALA A 48 26.00 -9.32 0.69
CA ALA A 48 24.93 -8.87 -0.20
C ALA A 48 25.47 -7.95 -1.30
N ARG A 49 26.33 -6.99 -0.95
CA ARG A 49 26.91 -6.01 -1.88
C ARG A 49 27.94 -6.58 -2.85
N GLU A 50 28.75 -7.53 -2.40
CA GLU A 50 29.79 -8.16 -3.21
C GLU A 50 29.22 -9.17 -4.23
N GLY A 51 27.89 -9.33 -4.30
CA GLY A 51 27.27 -10.27 -5.23
C GLY A 51 27.41 -11.74 -4.83
N ASN A 52 27.72 -12.02 -3.56
CA ASN A 52 27.85 -13.40 -3.07
C ASN A 52 26.50 -14.13 -3.05
N VAL A 53 25.37 -13.41 -3.07
CA VAL A 53 24.05 -14.03 -3.26
C VAL A 53 23.83 -14.27 -4.76
N THR A 54 24.10 -15.48 -5.21
CA THR A 54 24.12 -15.82 -6.64
C THR A 54 22.74 -16.00 -7.25
N SER A 55 21.73 -16.35 -6.44
CA SER A 55 20.35 -16.41 -6.90
C SER A 55 19.36 -16.28 -5.75
N ILE A 56 18.19 -15.69 -6.06
CA ILE A 56 17.00 -15.66 -5.21
C ILE A 56 15.82 -16.05 -6.11
N ARG A 57 15.07 -17.06 -5.68
CA ARG A 57 13.88 -17.58 -6.36
C ARG A 57 12.73 -17.68 -5.38
N PHE A 58 11.53 -17.45 -5.88
CA PHE A 58 10.29 -17.61 -5.12
C PHE A 58 9.62 -18.91 -5.55
N GLU A 59 9.51 -19.86 -4.62
CA GLU A 59 8.80 -21.12 -4.82
C GLU A 59 7.53 -21.08 -3.95
N GLY A 60 6.44 -20.59 -4.54
CA GLY A 60 5.20 -20.30 -3.82
C GLY A 60 5.46 -19.29 -2.70
N ARG A 61 5.16 -19.66 -1.46
CA ARG A 61 5.32 -18.81 -0.25
C ARG A 61 6.72 -18.81 0.36
N ARG A 62 7.70 -19.47 -0.27
CA ARG A 62 9.06 -19.62 0.26
C ARG A 62 10.08 -18.96 -0.66
N VAL A 63 11.05 -18.29 -0.05
CA VAL A 63 12.23 -17.76 -0.73
C VAL A 63 13.32 -18.81 -0.68
N HIS A 64 13.87 -19.15 -1.83
CA HIS A 64 14.99 -20.06 -2.00
C HIS A 64 16.15 -19.27 -2.59
N ALA A 65 17.26 -19.23 -1.87
CA ALA A 65 18.44 -18.49 -2.29
C ALA A 65 19.70 -19.36 -2.27
N ARG A 66 20.66 -19.00 -3.13
CA ARG A 66 22.01 -19.56 -3.15
C ARG A 66 22.98 -18.46 -2.75
N VAL A 67 23.82 -18.76 -1.77
CA VAL A 67 24.80 -17.80 -1.26
C VAL A 67 26.18 -18.45 -1.30
N GLN A 68 27.07 -17.89 -2.11
CA GLN A 68 28.47 -18.24 -2.13
C GLN A 68 29.09 -17.88 -0.78
N GLY A 69 29.77 -18.85 -0.20
CA GLY A 69 30.53 -18.63 1.03
C GLY A 69 31.93 -19.20 0.88
N THR A 70 32.47 -19.71 1.98
CA THR A 70 33.81 -20.32 2.00
C THR A 70 33.86 -21.74 1.45
N GLY A 71 32.70 -22.38 1.22
CA GLY A 71 32.63 -23.72 0.64
C GLY A 71 32.70 -23.67 -0.89
N GLU A 72 33.07 -24.80 -1.51
CA GLU A 72 33.10 -24.93 -2.97
C GLU A 72 31.72 -24.73 -3.60
N GLU A 73 30.67 -25.29 -2.98
CA GLU A 73 29.29 -25.10 -3.43
C GLU A 73 28.57 -23.96 -2.69
N PRO A 74 27.72 -23.16 -3.38
CA PRO A 74 26.86 -22.18 -2.73
C PRO A 74 25.89 -22.80 -1.73
N TYR A 75 25.85 -22.23 -0.52
CA TYR A 75 24.94 -22.63 0.54
C TYR A 75 23.49 -22.37 0.12
N LYS A 76 22.60 -23.30 0.52
CA LYS A 76 21.16 -23.18 0.31
C LYS A 76 20.55 -22.41 1.47
N VAL A 77 19.87 -21.32 1.17
CA VAL A 77 19.13 -20.52 2.15
C VAL A 77 17.65 -20.61 1.82
N LYS A 78 16.83 -20.81 2.85
CA LYS A 78 15.37 -20.72 2.78
C LYS A 78 14.87 -19.67 3.74
N LEU A 79 13.89 -18.87 3.32
CA LEU A 79 13.22 -17.89 4.15
C LEU A 79 11.71 -17.94 3.89
N TRP A 80 10.91 -17.87 4.95
CA TRP A 80 9.44 -17.86 4.86
C TRP A 80 8.79 -17.19 6.08
N LEU A 81 7.52 -16.84 5.92
CA LEU A 81 6.66 -16.34 6.98
C LEU A 81 5.55 -17.35 7.28
N ASP A 82 4.96 -17.21 8.46
CA ASP A 82 3.72 -17.90 8.78
C ASP A 82 2.60 -17.31 7.93
N VAL A 83 1.88 -18.18 7.21
CA VAL A 83 0.79 -17.78 6.32
C VAL A 83 -0.48 -17.46 7.09
N LEU A 84 -1.30 -16.58 6.52
CA LEU A 84 -2.66 -16.37 7.01
C LEU A 84 -3.56 -17.47 6.42
N ASN A 85 -4.57 -17.90 7.18
CA ASN A 85 -5.54 -18.86 6.66
C ASN A 85 -6.55 -18.16 5.74
N ASP A 86 -7.41 -18.92 5.06
CA ASP A 86 -8.36 -18.34 4.10
C ASP A 86 -9.44 -17.47 4.77
N GLU A 87 -9.79 -17.76 6.04
CA GLU A 87 -10.74 -16.95 6.83
C GLU A 87 -10.15 -15.57 7.16
N ASP A 88 -8.91 -15.53 7.66
CA ASP A 88 -8.15 -14.32 7.93
C ASP A 88 -8.04 -13.46 6.65
N TRP A 89 -7.73 -14.09 5.52
CA TRP A 89 -7.70 -13.41 4.23
C TRP A 89 -9.07 -12.87 3.81
N GLY A 90 -10.16 -13.57 4.12
CA GLY A 90 -11.52 -13.08 3.88
C GLY A 90 -11.78 -11.73 4.57
N PHE A 91 -11.44 -11.63 5.86
CA PHE A 91 -11.56 -10.38 6.62
C PHE A 91 -10.63 -9.26 6.09
N VAL A 92 -9.40 -9.62 5.71
CA VAL A 92 -8.47 -8.66 5.11
C VAL A 92 -9.03 -8.11 3.80
N LEU A 93 -9.51 -8.98 2.91
CA LEU A 93 -10.09 -8.60 1.62
C LEU A 93 -11.31 -7.71 1.81
N GLU A 94 -12.18 -8.06 2.75
CA GLU A 94 -13.37 -7.26 3.08
C GLU A 94 -12.95 -5.85 3.48
N ALA A 95 -12.01 -5.72 4.42
CA ALA A 95 -11.48 -4.41 4.78
C ALA A 95 -10.87 -3.68 3.57
N LEU A 96 -10.08 -4.36 2.72
CA LEU A 96 -9.46 -3.75 1.55
C LEU A 96 -10.47 -3.21 0.53
N THR A 97 -11.64 -3.84 0.39
CA THR A 97 -12.69 -3.40 -0.52
C THR A 97 -13.52 -2.22 0.00
N GLN A 98 -13.57 -2.01 1.32
CA GLN A 98 -14.25 -0.86 1.93
C GLN A 98 -13.68 0.51 1.50
N LYS A 99 -12.40 0.56 1.08
CA LYS A 99 -11.77 1.79 0.59
C LYS A 99 -11.18 1.59 -0.80
N ALA A 100 -11.81 2.21 -1.80
CA ALA A 100 -11.35 2.18 -3.20
C ALA A 100 -9.88 2.60 -3.37
N ARG A 101 -9.37 3.49 -2.50
CA ARG A 101 -7.97 3.93 -2.51
C ARG A 101 -6.97 2.78 -2.36
N TRP A 102 -7.25 1.81 -1.48
CA TRP A 102 -6.35 0.70 -1.19
C TRP A 102 -6.21 -0.21 -2.39
N SER A 103 -7.34 -0.57 -2.99
CA SER A 103 -7.36 -1.35 -4.23
C SER A 103 -6.63 -0.64 -5.37
N ALA A 104 -6.86 0.67 -5.55
CA ALA A 104 -6.20 1.45 -6.59
C ALA A 104 -4.66 1.53 -6.41
N GLN A 105 -4.20 1.77 -5.17
CA GLN A 105 -2.77 1.80 -4.86
C GLN A 105 -2.11 0.42 -5.08
N LEU A 106 -2.74 -0.66 -4.62
CA LEU A 106 -2.22 -2.01 -4.85
C LEU A 106 -2.15 -2.35 -6.35
N LEU A 107 -3.17 -1.98 -7.13
CA LEU A 107 -3.16 -2.14 -8.59
C LEU A 107 -2.02 -1.37 -9.26
N ALA A 108 -1.69 -0.18 -8.73
CA ALA A 108 -0.55 0.61 -9.16
C ALA A 108 0.82 0.07 -8.69
N GLY A 109 0.85 -1.03 -7.92
CA GLY A 109 2.08 -1.58 -7.35
C GLY A 109 2.63 -0.74 -6.20
N ILE A 110 1.78 0.03 -5.51
CA ILE A 110 2.14 0.87 -4.37
C ILE A 110 1.51 0.28 -3.11
N MET A 111 2.30 0.08 -2.05
CA MET A 111 1.75 -0.36 -0.76
C MET A 111 1.05 0.81 -0.05
N PRO A 112 -0.25 0.70 0.29
CA PRO A 112 -0.95 1.72 1.07
C PRO A 112 -0.32 1.92 2.45
N SER A 113 -0.09 3.17 2.87
CA SER A 113 0.58 3.49 4.15
C SER A 113 -0.15 2.96 5.39
N ASP A 114 -1.47 2.80 5.31
CA ASP A 114 -2.31 2.26 6.38
C ASP A 114 -2.82 0.84 6.10
N ILE A 115 -2.14 0.08 5.21
CA ILE A 115 -2.50 -1.30 4.85
C ILE A 115 -2.63 -2.21 6.08
N GLU A 116 -1.81 -2.00 7.11
CA GLU A 116 -1.87 -2.79 8.36
C GLU A 116 -3.23 -2.65 9.07
N ARG A 117 -4.00 -1.57 8.84
CA ARG A 117 -5.37 -1.43 9.38
C ARG A 117 -6.30 -2.49 8.79
N ALA A 118 -6.13 -2.86 7.51
CA ALA A 118 -6.91 -3.94 6.89
C ALA A 118 -6.58 -5.31 7.51
N PHE A 119 -5.32 -5.53 7.88
CA PHE A 119 -4.89 -6.75 8.57
C PHE A 119 -5.35 -6.79 10.03
N ALA A 120 -5.40 -5.65 10.70
CA ALA A 120 -5.85 -5.55 12.09
C ALA A 120 -7.30 -6.02 12.30
N ALA A 121 -8.16 -5.91 11.28
CA ALA A 121 -9.54 -6.43 11.34
C ALA A 121 -9.59 -7.95 11.62
N SER A 122 -8.60 -8.71 11.13
CA SER A 122 -8.44 -10.14 11.38
C SER A 122 -7.57 -10.46 12.61
N GLY A 123 -7.09 -9.45 13.34
CA GLY A 123 -6.09 -9.61 14.40
C GLY A 123 -4.72 -10.10 13.87
N LYS A 124 -4.47 -9.95 12.57
CA LYS A 124 -3.22 -10.33 11.90
C LYS A 124 -2.46 -9.09 11.45
N ARG A 125 -1.30 -9.33 10.83
CA ARG A 125 -0.39 -8.31 10.31
C ARG A 125 0.23 -8.78 9.01
N LEU A 126 0.50 -7.85 8.09
CA LEU A 126 1.24 -8.14 6.88
C LEU A 126 2.72 -8.26 7.22
N PHE A 127 3.27 -7.25 7.89
CA PHE A 127 4.66 -7.24 8.33
C PHE A 127 4.86 -8.03 9.62
N PRO A 128 5.92 -8.85 9.72
CA PRO A 128 6.28 -9.48 10.99
C PRO A 128 6.69 -8.40 12.00
N PHE A 129 6.45 -8.62 13.29
CA PHE A 129 6.82 -7.63 14.33
C PHE A 129 8.24 -7.82 14.83
N LYS A 130 8.66 -9.09 14.94
CA LYS A 130 10.00 -9.47 15.39
C LYS A 130 10.69 -10.28 14.31
N LEU A 131 12.02 -10.14 14.23
CA LEU A 131 12.85 -10.95 13.34
C LEU A 131 12.65 -12.46 13.51
N GLN A 132 12.24 -12.91 14.70
CA GLN A 132 11.97 -14.33 15.02
C GLN A 132 10.77 -14.92 14.26
N GLU A 133 9.85 -14.07 13.81
CA GLU A 133 8.72 -14.46 12.96
C GLU A 133 9.15 -14.71 11.51
N VAL A 134 10.33 -14.21 11.12
CA VAL A 134 10.96 -14.52 9.83
C VAL A 134 11.73 -15.84 9.97
N ARG A 135 11.05 -16.92 9.61
CA ARG A 135 11.64 -18.27 9.67
C ARG A 135 12.67 -18.41 8.57
N SER A 136 13.80 -19.02 8.91
CA SER A 136 14.89 -19.19 7.96
C SER A 136 15.76 -20.40 8.29
N GLU A 137 16.32 -20.98 7.23
CA GLU A 137 17.24 -22.11 7.27
C GLU A 137 18.43 -21.81 6.36
N CYS A 138 19.63 -22.25 6.75
CA CYS A 138 20.80 -22.20 5.90
C CYS A 138 21.62 -23.49 6.05
N SER A 139 22.12 -24.01 4.94
CA SER A 139 22.96 -25.22 4.93
C SER A 139 24.42 -24.96 5.35
N CYS A 140 24.74 -23.79 5.88
CA CYS A 140 26.10 -23.46 6.32
C CYS A 140 26.42 -24.06 7.70
N PRO A 141 27.70 -24.29 8.05
CA PRO A 141 28.09 -24.87 9.34
C PRO A 141 27.87 -23.94 10.55
N ASP A 142 27.43 -22.70 10.33
CA ASP A 142 27.15 -21.74 11.39
C ASP A 142 25.82 -22.06 12.09
N LYS A 143 25.86 -22.25 13.41
CA LYS A 143 24.68 -22.55 14.24
C LYS A 143 23.84 -21.32 14.57
N ALA A 144 24.31 -20.11 14.27
CA ALA A 144 23.54 -18.89 14.50
C ALA A 144 22.40 -18.74 13.49
N ASN A 145 21.20 -18.37 13.96
CA ASN A 145 20.06 -18.03 13.12
C ASN A 145 19.51 -16.63 13.50
N PRO A 146 19.51 -15.64 12.59
CA PRO A 146 20.09 -15.68 11.24
C PRO A 146 21.62 -15.75 11.23
N CYS A 147 22.19 -16.54 10.31
CA CYS A 147 23.61 -16.53 10.00
C CYS A 147 23.93 -15.39 9.00
N LYS A 148 25.21 -15.16 8.68
CA LYS A 148 25.58 -14.09 7.72
C LYS A 148 24.94 -14.26 6.34
N HIS A 149 24.72 -15.50 5.89
CA HIS A 149 24.09 -15.78 4.59
C HIS A 149 22.59 -15.48 4.61
N ILE A 150 21.90 -15.83 5.70
CA ILE A 150 20.47 -15.50 5.88
C ILE A 150 20.30 -13.99 5.94
N SER A 151 21.13 -13.29 6.71
CA SER A 151 21.11 -11.83 6.78
C SER A 151 21.41 -11.16 5.43
N ALA A 152 22.30 -11.73 4.60
CA ALA A 152 22.55 -11.22 3.26
C ALA A 152 21.31 -11.32 2.36
N VAL A 153 20.62 -12.47 2.40
CA VAL A 153 19.35 -12.66 1.69
C VAL A 153 18.28 -11.72 2.23
N TYR A 154 18.22 -11.52 3.55
CA TYR A 154 17.30 -10.59 4.20
C TYR A 154 17.43 -9.16 3.67
N PHE A 155 18.66 -8.68 3.51
CA PHE A 155 18.91 -7.35 2.95
C PHE A 155 18.43 -7.26 1.50
N LEU A 156 18.75 -8.25 0.66
CA LEU A 156 18.33 -8.26 -0.74
C LEU A 156 16.81 -8.47 -0.92
N MET A 157 16.12 -9.00 0.08
CA MET A 157 14.65 -9.03 0.09
C MET A 157 14.07 -7.61 0.12
N GLY A 158 14.74 -6.65 0.78
CA GLY A 158 14.34 -5.24 0.76
C GLY A 158 14.25 -4.69 -0.67
N ASP A 159 15.25 -4.96 -1.49
CA ASP A 159 15.28 -4.55 -2.91
C ASP A 159 14.12 -5.20 -3.69
N ARG A 160 13.87 -6.50 -3.45
CA ARG A 160 12.72 -7.20 -4.08
C ARG A 160 11.37 -6.62 -3.69
N PHE A 161 11.21 -6.13 -2.47
CA PHE A 161 9.99 -5.45 -2.06
C PHE A 161 9.86 -4.05 -2.66
N SER A 162 10.98 -3.37 -2.89
CA SER A 162 11.00 -2.09 -3.61
C SER A 162 10.53 -2.25 -5.06
N GLU A 163 10.95 -3.34 -5.71
CA GLU A 163 10.52 -3.70 -7.07
C GLU A 163 9.05 -4.18 -7.14
N ASP A 164 8.64 -5.05 -6.21
CA ASP A 164 7.28 -5.61 -6.18
C ASP A 164 6.77 -5.81 -4.74
N PRO A 165 5.84 -4.97 -4.25
CA PRO A 165 5.26 -5.13 -2.91
C PRO A 165 4.43 -6.41 -2.76
N PHE A 166 3.95 -7.02 -3.86
CA PHE A 166 3.15 -8.25 -3.80
C PHE A 166 3.94 -9.45 -3.29
N VAL A 167 5.27 -9.39 -3.31
CA VAL A 167 6.12 -10.44 -2.74
C VAL A 167 5.84 -10.64 -1.24
N LEU A 168 5.51 -9.58 -0.48
CA LEU A 168 5.13 -9.71 0.94
C LEU A 168 3.81 -10.47 1.10
N PHE A 169 2.82 -10.19 0.25
CA PHE A 169 1.54 -10.92 0.24
C PHE A 169 1.76 -12.38 -0.14
N GLN A 170 2.66 -12.66 -1.08
CA GLN A 170 3.03 -14.02 -1.49
C GLN A 170 3.66 -14.79 -0.33
N LEU A 171 4.53 -14.17 0.46
CA LEU A 171 5.06 -14.76 1.69
C LEU A 171 3.97 -15.05 2.72
N ARG A 172 2.90 -14.25 2.76
CA ARG A 172 1.69 -14.46 3.58
C ARG A 172 0.66 -15.40 2.97
N GLY A 173 0.92 -15.96 1.79
CA GLY A 173 0.10 -17.00 1.18
C GLY A 173 -0.84 -16.54 0.07
N ARG A 174 -0.78 -15.28 -0.37
CA ARG A 174 -1.57 -14.79 -1.52
C ARG A 174 -0.67 -14.23 -2.61
N THR A 175 -0.71 -14.85 -3.79
CA THR A 175 -0.01 -14.34 -4.98
C THR A 175 -0.67 -13.06 -5.48
N ARG A 176 0.07 -12.27 -6.29
CA ARG A 176 -0.48 -11.08 -6.94
C ARG A 176 -1.78 -11.37 -7.68
N THR A 177 -1.77 -12.37 -8.55
CA THR A 177 -2.94 -12.76 -9.35
C THR A 177 -4.13 -13.11 -8.44
N LYS A 178 -3.90 -13.97 -7.44
CA LYS A 178 -4.99 -14.41 -6.56
C LYS A 178 -5.54 -13.28 -5.71
N LEU A 179 -4.68 -12.41 -5.19
CA LEU A 179 -5.09 -11.24 -4.40
C LEU A 179 -5.95 -10.27 -5.23
N LEU A 180 -5.56 -9.99 -6.47
CA LEU A 180 -6.30 -9.09 -7.35
C LEU A 180 -7.62 -9.70 -7.84
N GLU A 181 -7.65 -11.00 -8.13
CA GLU A 181 -8.89 -11.75 -8.42
C GLU A 181 -9.85 -11.69 -7.24
N ASP A 182 -9.38 -12.02 -6.04
CA ASP A 182 -10.19 -12.01 -4.81
C ASP A 182 -10.76 -10.61 -4.52
N LEU A 183 -9.97 -9.55 -4.72
CA LEU A 183 -10.42 -8.15 -4.57
C LEU A 183 -11.48 -7.77 -5.60
N ALA A 184 -11.32 -8.19 -6.86
CA ALA A 184 -12.29 -7.92 -7.92
C ALA A 184 -13.62 -8.64 -7.66
N GLU A 185 -13.56 -9.91 -7.24
CA GLU A 185 -14.73 -10.71 -6.88
C GLU A 185 -15.49 -10.10 -5.70
N GLN A 186 -14.81 -9.70 -4.63
CA GLN A 186 -15.47 -9.06 -3.50
C GLN A 186 -16.09 -7.72 -3.87
N ARG A 187 -15.42 -6.92 -4.70
CA ARG A 187 -15.97 -5.63 -5.15
C ARG A 187 -17.22 -5.83 -6.00
N LEU A 188 -17.26 -6.85 -6.86
CA LEU A 188 -18.44 -7.20 -7.63
C LEU A 188 -19.61 -7.58 -6.70
N LYS A 189 -19.35 -8.40 -5.68
CA LYS A 189 -20.37 -8.79 -4.69
C LYS A 189 -20.93 -7.59 -3.94
N ALA A 190 -20.06 -6.72 -3.43
CA ALA A 190 -20.49 -5.50 -2.74
C ALA A 190 -21.36 -4.59 -3.64
N LEU A 191 -21.03 -4.46 -4.92
CA LEU A 191 -21.86 -3.71 -5.88
C LEU A 191 -23.21 -4.39 -6.16
N GLN A 192 -23.25 -5.72 -6.20
CA GLN A 192 -24.49 -6.48 -6.38
C GLN A 192 -25.40 -6.36 -5.16
N GLU A 193 -24.84 -6.41 -3.95
CA GLU A 193 -25.57 -6.23 -2.69
C GLU A 193 -26.18 -4.82 -2.61
N LEU A 194 -25.40 -3.78 -2.91
CA LEU A 194 -25.91 -2.40 -2.98
C LEU A 194 -27.01 -2.23 -4.03
N ALA A 195 -26.89 -2.89 -5.19
CA ALA A 195 -27.92 -2.86 -6.23
C ALA A 195 -29.20 -3.58 -5.80
N ALA A 196 -29.08 -4.69 -5.06
CA ALA A 196 -30.21 -5.45 -4.52
C ALA A 196 -30.97 -4.64 -3.44
N GLU A 197 -30.24 -3.96 -2.55
CA GLU A 197 -30.84 -3.08 -1.54
C GLU A 197 -31.61 -1.91 -2.18
N GLN A 198 -31.08 -1.33 -3.27
CA GLN A 198 -31.77 -0.26 -4.02
C GLN A 198 -33.04 -0.74 -4.73
N THR A 199 -33.13 -2.01 -5.11
CA THR A 199 -34.34 -2.58 -5.72
C THR A 199 -35.45 -2.91 -4.72
N ASP A 200 -35.15 -3.04 -3.43
CA ASP A 200 -36.15 -3.40 -2.40
C ASP A 200 -36.82 -2.16 -1.75
N GLU A 201 -36.20 -0.98 -1.84
CA GLU A 201 -36.76 0.29 -1.32
C GLU A 201 -37.66 1.05 -2.31
N THR A 202 -37.83 0.57 -3.55
CA THR A 202 -38.79 1.18 -4.51
C THR A 202 -39.94 0.22 -4.84
N PRO A 203 -41.17 0.46 -4.32
CA PRO A 203 -42.35 -0.25 -4.82
C PRO A 203 -42.67 0.25 -6.22
N GLY A 204 -42.22 -0.52 -7.20
CA GLY A 204 -42.64 -0.45 -8.59
C GLY A 204 -41.81 0.49 -9.45
N HIS A 205 -40.86 -0.07 -10.20
CA HIS A 205 -40.85 0.07 -11.67
C HIS A 205 -40.33 -1.24 -12.26
N SER A 206 -41.10 -1.76 -13.22
CA SER A 206 -40.99 -3.07 -13.85
C SER A 206 -39.62 -3.35 -14.46
N SER A 207 -39.21 -4.61 -14.30
CA SER A 207 -38.14 -5.28 -15.04
C SER A 207 -38.16 -4.96 -16.54
N SER A 208 -37.04 -4.46 -17.06
CA SER A 208 -36.73 -4.57 -18.49
C SER A 208 -35.62 -5.59 -18.69
N SER A 209 -35.94 -6.53 -19.58
CA SER A 209 -35.12 -7.62 -20.10
C SER A 209 -33.74 -7.16 -20.57
N HIS A 210 -32.74 -8.01 -20.32
CA HIS A 210 -31.43 -7.94 -20.96
C HIS A 210 -31.57 -8.06 -22.49
N GLU A 211 -31.66 -6.93 -23.18
CA GLU A 211 -31.42 -6.84 -24.61
C GLU A 211 -29.94 -6.55 -24.87
N GLU A 212 -29.39 -7.33 -25.79
CA GLU A 212 -28.02 -7.34 -26.29
C GLU A 212 -27.56 -5.91 -26.65
N ALA A 213 -26.66 -5.35 -25.85
CA ALA A 213 -26.31 -3.94 -25.90
C ALA A 213 -25.48 -3.61 -27.16
N LEU A 214 -26.16 -3.03 -28.17
CA LEU A 214 -25.50 -2.19 -29.18
C LEU A 214 -24.70 -1.09 -28.45
N PRO A 215 -23.52 -0.66 -28.97
CA PRO A 215 -22.76 0.40 -28.34
C PRO A 215 -23.63 1.65 -28.22
N LEU A 216 -23.94 2.02 -26.98
CA LEU A 216 -24.77 3.17 -26.67
C LEU A 216 -24.14 4.41 -27.33
N PRO A 217 -24.93 5.24 -28.03
CA PRO A 217 -24.40 6.49 -28.57
C PRO A 217 -23.82 7.32 -27.42
N PRO A 218 -22.71 8.07 -27.65
CA PRO A 218 -22.12 8.91 -26.62
C PRO A 218 -23.17 9.88 -26.11
N HIS A 219 -23.24 10.04 -24.78
CA HIS A 219 -24.18 10.92 -24.14
C HIS A 219 -24.07 12.34 -24.75
N PRO A 220 -25.17 13.05 -25.05
CA PRO A 220 -25.14 14.35 -25.73
C PRO A 220 -24.21 15.37 -25.06
N ALA A 221 -24.07 15.30 -23.74
CA ALA A 221 -23.15 16.15 -22.97
C ALA A 221 -21.65 15.94 -23.28
N VAL A 222 -21.27 14.83 -23.91
CA VAL A 222 -19.89 14.61 -24.39
C VAL A 222 -19.62 15.42 -25.66
N LEU A 223 -20.66 15.63 -26.49
CA LEU A 223 -20.57 16.34 -27.76
C LEU A 223 -20.80 17.84 -27.61
N ASP A 224 -21.59 18.27 -26.62
CA ASP A 224 -21.86 19.68 -26.32
C ASP A 224 -21.53 20.03 -24.87
N PRO A 225 -20.41 20.74 -24.61
CA PRO A 225 -20.04 21.22 -23.28
C PRO A 225 -21.06 22.18 -22.64
N ALA A 226 -21.95 22.80 -23.41
CA ALA A 226 -23.01 23.64 -22.85
C ALA A 226 -24.03 22.83 -22.03
N LEU A 227 -24.12 21.51 -22.29
CA LEU A 227 -24.96 20.54 -21.57
C LEU A 227 -24.26 19.93 -20.34
N TRP A 228 -23.04 20.35 -20.01
CA TRP A 228 -22.41 19.97 -18.74
C TRP A 228 -23.20 20.50 -17.56
N TRP A 229 -23.00 19.89 -16.39
CA TRP A 229 -23.74 20.23 -15.19
C TRP A 229 -23.70 21.74 -14.94
N ARG A 230 -24.89 22.34 -14.81
CA ARG A 230 -25.07 23.72 -14.38
C ARG A 230 -25.88 23.70 -13.10
N TYR A 231 -25.29 24.16 -12.02
CA TYR A 231 -25.97 24.30 -10.74
C TYR A 231 -26.81 25.59 -10.72
N HIS A 232 -27.91 25.59 -11.46
CA HIS A 232 -28.94 26.63 -11.45
C HIS A 232 -29.87 26.58 -10.21
N ARG A 233 -29.68 25.58 -9.35
CA ARG A 233 -30.36 25.41 -8.06
C ARG A 233 -29.37 24.82 -7.07
N SER A 234 -29.52 25.14 -5.79
CA SER A 234 -28.78 24.47 -4.72
C SER A 234 -29.04 22.97 -4.78
N LEU A 235 -28.01 22.17 -4.48
CA LEU A 235 -28.17 20.73 -4.31
C LEU A 235 -29.16 20.45 -3.17
N ASP A 236 -29.93 19.38 -3.30
CA ASP A 236 -30.82 18.92 -2.24
C ASP A 236 -30.01 18.66 -0.98
N ALA A 237 -30.46 19.16 0.16
CA ALA A 237 -29.74 19.04 1.43
C ALA A 237 -29.57 17.58 1.83
N ASP A 238 -30.52 16.73 1.44
CA ASP A 238 -30.52 15.29 1.72
C ASP A 238 -29.47 14.53 0.87
N LEU A 239 -29.08 15.08 -0.28
CA LEU A 239 -28.03 14.51 -1.15
C LEU A 239 -26.61 14.89 -0.72
N VAL A 240 -26.47 15.83 0.22
CA VAL A 240 -25.20 16.43 0.61
C VAL A 240 -24.88 16.04 2.05
N VAL A 241 -24.47 14.78 2.22
CA VAL A 241 -23.87 14.32 3.48
C VAL A 241 -22.44 14.89 3.57
N ILE A 242 -22.31 16.12 4.05
CA ILE A 242 -21.02 16.69 4.45
C ILE A 242 -20.69 16.11 5.83
N THR A 243 -20.21 14.87 5.87
CA THR A 243 -19.56 14.36 7.07
C THR A 243 -18.26 15.15 7.25
N ALA A 244 -18.14 15.86 8.37
CA ALA A 244 -16.84 16.39 8.77
C ALA A 244 -15.83 15.23 8.78
N ALA A 245 -14.67 15.43 8.15
CA ALA A 245 -13.60 14.45 8.18
C ALA A 245 -13.22 14.21 9.65
N MET A 246 -13.66 13.07 10.21
CA MET A 246 -13.49 12.78 11.63
C MET A 246 -12.02 12.61 12.05
N GLU A 247 -11.12 12.42 11.09
CA GLU A 247 -9.68 12.22 11.32
C GLU A 247 -8.81 13.47 11.06
N GLY A 248 -9.40 14.66 10.84
CA GLY A 248 -8.63 15.92 10.67
C GLY A 248 -7.97 16.12 9.31
N ASP A 249 -8.07 15.15 8.41
CA ASP A 249 -7.62 15.24 7.02
C ASP A 249 -8.63 16.02 6.17
N THR A 250 -8.19 17.04 5.44
CA THR A 250 -9.03 17.72 4.45
C THR A 250 -9.19 16.83 3.20
N GLY A 251 -10.22 17.09 2.37
CA GLY A 251 -10.35 16.39 1.08
C GLY A 251 -9.12 16.54 0.17
N LEU A 252 -8.32 17.60 0.38
CA LEU A 252 -7.04 17.79 -0.31
C LEU A 252 -5.96 16.82 0.20
N ASP A 253 -5.95 16.51 1.49
CA ASP A 253 -5.02 15.55 2.08
C ASP A 253 -5.35 14.12 1.61
N ALA A 254 -6.64 13.81 1.43
CA ALA A 254 -7.11 12.56 0.85
C ALA A 254 -6.76 12.40 -0.66
N ALA A 255 -6.68 13.52 -1.41
CA ALA A 255 -6.36 13.51 -2.83
C ALA A 255 -4.88 13.20 -3.13
N GLY A 256 -4.01 13.27 -2.12
CA GLY A 256 -2.57 13.06 -2.28
C GLY A 256 -1.85 14.21 -3.00
N ASP A 257 -0.64 13.94 -3.48
CA ASP A 257 0.15 14.97 -4.17
C ASP A 257 -0.48 15.38 -5.50
N LEU A 258 -0.84 16.66 -5.59
CA LEU A 258 -1.31 17.26 -6.84
C LEU A 258 -0.14 17.37 -7.83
N PRO A 259 -0.31 16.89 -9.09
CA PRO A 259 0.73 16.90 -10.11
C PRO A 259 0.88 18.31 -10.72
N LEU A 260 1.37 19.25 -9.91
CA LEU A 260 1.67 20.62 -10.34
C LEU A 260 3.07 20.66 -10.95
N ALA A 261 3.18 21.24 -12.15
CA ALA A 261 4.47 21.45 -12.81
C ALA A 261 5.33 22.45 -12.02
N GLU A 262 6.63 22.16 -11.90
CA GLU A 262 7.59 23.10 -11.32
C GLU A 262 7.94 24.18 -12.35
N GLU A 263 7.82 25.45 -11.95
CA GLU A 263 8.17 26.60 -12.78
C GLU A 263 9.56 27.12 -12.36
N PRO A 264 10.62 26.96 -13.18
CA PRO A 264 11.98 27.32 -12.81
C PRO A 264 12.17 28.79 -12.41
N ARG A 265 11.30 29.68 -12.91
CA ARG A 265 11.32 31.11 -12.60
C ARG A 265 10.71 31.45 -11.24
N PHE A 266 9.85 30.58 -10.71
CA PHE A 266 9.14 30.78 -9.45
C PHE A 266 9.16 29.48 -8.63
N PRO A 267 10.31 29.13 -8.03
CA PRO A 267 10.49 27.87 -7.31
C PRO A 267 9.51 27.72 -6.13
N GLU A 268 9.02 28.82 -5.56
CA GLU A 268 8.05 28.80 -4.45
C GLU A 268 6.57 28.85 -4.90
N ALA A 269 6.29 28.90 -6.20
CA ALA A 269 4.90 29.01 -6.68
C ALA A 269 4.07 27.78 -6.28
N ARG A 270 4.66 26.58 -6.35
CA ARG A 270 3.99 25.32 -5.98
C ARG A 270 3.62 25.28 -4.49
N SER A 271 4.56 25.59 -3.60
CA SER A 271 4.32 25.59 -2.15
C SER A 271 3.31 26.66 -1.76
N THR A 272 3.43 27.86 -2.33
CA THR A 272 2.52 28.98 -2.10
C THR A 272 1.10 28.66 -2.55
N PHE A 273 0.94 28.07 -3.75
CA PHE A 273 -0.35 27.64 -4.27
C PHE A 273 -1.00 26.59 -3.36
N LEU A 274 -0.27 25.55 -2.98
CA LEU A 274 -0.79 24.49 -2.11
C LEU A 274 -1.18 25.02 -0.72
N SER A 275 -0.38 25.93 -0.16
CA SER A 275 -0.69 26.60 1.12
C SER A 275 -1.97 27.44 1.05
N ASN A 276 -2.12 28.23 -0.01
CA ASN A 276 -3.32 29.03 -0.24
C ASN A 276 -4.55 28.15 -0.48
N LEU A 277 -4.40 27.06 -1.22
CA LEU A 277 -5.48 26.12 -1.51
C LEU A 277 -5.98 25.44 -0.23
N ARG A 278 -5.07 24.98 0.64
CA ARG A 278 -5.42 24.42 1.96
C ARG A 278 -6.13 25.44 2.83
N SER A 279 -5.57 26.65 2.95
CA SER A 279 -6.16 27.75 3.72
C SER A 279 -7.58 28.09 3.23
N HIS A 280 -7.76 28.15 1.91
CA HIS A 280 -9.07 28.41 1.30
C HIS A 280 -10.06 27.28 1.54
N GLY A 281 -9.63 26.02 1.39
CA GLY A 281 -10.44 24.84 1.65
C GLY A 281 -10.96 24.80 3.09
N LEU A 282 -10.08 25.05 4.07
CA LEU A 282 -10.44 25.11 5.49
C LEU A 282 -11.44 26.24 5.77
N ALA A 283 -11.20 27.44 5.27
CA ALA A 283 -12.09 28.58 5.48
C ALA A 283 -13.47 28.37 4.84
N SER A 284 -13.52 27.76 3.65
CA SER A 284 -14.76 27.43 2.96
C SER A 284 -15.54 26.33 3.67
N ALA A 285 -14.85 25.29 4.18
CA ALA A 285 -15.46 24.25 4.98
C ALA A 285 -16.05 24.79 6.30
N GLN A 286 -15.32 25.65 7.02
CA GLN A 286 -15.81 26.31 8.24
C GLN A 286 -17.04 27.17 7.96
N ARG A 287 -17.05 27.96 6.88
CA ARG A 287 -18.21 28.76 6.50
C ARG A 287 -19.42 27.90 6.13
N ALA A 288 -19.21 26.84 5.35
CA ALA A 288 -20.27 25.91 4.99
C ALA A 288 -20.87 25.23 6.23
N MET A 289 -20.04 24.82 7.20
CA MET A 289 -20.49 24.24 8.46
C MET A 289 -21.30 25.25 9.29
N LEU A 290 -20.83 26.49 9.43
CA LEU A 290 -21.58 27.55 10.13
C LEU A 290 -22.93 27.85 9.45
N GLN A 291 -22.97 27.88 8.11
CA GLN A 291 -24.20 28.08 7.37
C GLN A 291 -25.17 26.90 7.54
N ALA A 292 -24.68 25.66 7.48
CA ALA A 292 -25.50 24.47 7.70
C ALA A 292 -26.08 24.43 9.13
N MET A 293 -25.29 24.79 10.14
CA MET A 293 -25.78 24.90 11.53
C MET A 293 -26.80 26.02 11.72
N ALA A 294 -26.69 27.12 10.98
CA ALA A 294 -27.62 28.24 11.06
C ALA A 294 -28.92 28.05 10.26
N ALA A 295 -28.94 27.12 9.30
CA ALA A 295 -30.09 26.80 8.46
C ALA A 295 -30.97 25.66 9.01
N GLY A 296 -30.62 25.12 10.19
CA GLY A 296 -31.34 24.02 10.86
C GLY A 296 -32.39 24.46 11.88
N ASP A 297 -33.26 25.42 11.51
CA ASP A 297 -34.54 25.74 12.18
C ASP A 297 -35.70 25.41 11.23
#